data_AF-A0A1V5A4B3-F1
#
_entry.id   AF-A0A1V5A4B3-F1
#
_cell.length_a   1.000
_cell.length_b   1.000
_cell.length_c   1.000
_cell.angle_alpha   90.00
_cell.angle_beta   90.00
_cell.angle_gamma   90.00
#
_symmetry.space_group_name_H-M   'P 1'
#
loop_
_entity.id
_entity.type
_entity.pdbx_description
1 polymer ?
#
loop_
_entity_poly.entity_id
_entity_poly.type
_entity_poly.pdbx_seq_one_letter_code
_entity_poly.pdbx_strand_id
1 'polypeptide(L)'
;MVEEECPPGLEILVGGRIDPSFGKVITFGMGGTMVELLKDVSIRVLPVERTTVTQMIREIRGYHLIRGYRNSPPLDEERLTDVVYTLARLFESDPEWHEFDINPLIIYPDGCVAVDARIYLTRGRKESAAPQRTLPDPTIFYPGSIAVIGASTDPQKIGYVLIRNLIRFPGQVYPVNPRASEILGKKAYPTIGEIPGNVDAAVIAVPAQAVADVLRQCETKGVKLAIIVSSGFRESSEEGRRREAELMEIAREGGIRVVGPNCLGIISPHTNLNATFDPISPKEGPIGFISQSGAVITTIVDWSIAEEIGFSLIISVGNQMDLGFVDFLGIVATDPHTRAIILYVEEIRDGREFMSAVTQITEKKPVIALKSGSSAKGQKAAASHTGSLAGNYEVYEAAFRQAGIIPVYSIQEAFDVAELLASEGYPKGNRALVITTAGGFAVMASDYAEWYGITLCPLPEKMTAELDAILPPMWSRENPLDIIGDGGAERYARVFDVMIRFQDEWDIAVVIAVPSAILDPIHLAQEIVRFSQHTHKMVIGCLLGGDGMRAGERVLQKAHIPNYHEIEGAFRAVARALSNQRSLDKRSR
;
A
#
# COMPACT_ATOMS: atom_id res chain seq x y z
N MET A 1 53.13 -8.95 5.71
CA MET A 1 52.25 -9.97 5.08
C MET A 1 52.38 -9.74 3.59
N VAL A 2 52.80 -10.73 2.82
CA VAL A 2 52.79 -10.67 1.35
C VAL A 2 51.59 -11.50 0.95
N GLU A 3 50.58 -10.86 0.36
CA GLU A 3 49.36 -11.50 -0.12
C GLU A 3 49.46 -11.70 -1.64
N GLU A 4 48.81 -12.75 -2.14
CA GLU A 4 48.75 -13.05 -3.57
C GLU A 4 47.89 -11.99 -4.29
N GLU A 5 48.42 -11.43 -5.38
CA GLU A 5 47.68 -10.44 -6.18
C GLU A 5 46.56 -11.15 -6.96
N CYS A 6 45.30 -10.84 -6.64
CA CYS A 6 44.15 -11.38 -7.36
C CYS A 6 44.11 -10.82 -8.79
N PRO A 7 43.88 -11.65 -9.82
CA PRO A 7 43.74 -11.15 -11.19
C PRO A 7 42.51 -10.25 -11.30
N PRO A 8 42.48 -9.29 -12.26
CA PRO A 8 41.33 -8.44 -12.49
C PRO A 8 40.08 -9.26 -12.79
N GLY A 9 38.96 -8.91 -12.16
CA GLY A 9 37.66 -9.53 -12.39
C GLY A 9 36.54 -8.55 -12.05
N LEU A 10 35.29 -9.03 -12.06
CA LEU A 10 34.16 -8.17 -11.72
C LEU A 10 34.02 -8.09 -10.19
N GLU A 11 34.05 -6.88 -9.65
CA GLU A 11 33.86 -6.65 -8.22
C GLU A 11 32.38 -6.64 -7.83
N ILE A 12 32.07 -7.37 -6.76
CA ILE A 12 30.73 -7.55 -6.18
C ILE A 12 30.79 -7.22 -4.70
N LEU A 13 29.71 -6.66 -4.17
CA LEU A 13 29.47 -6.46 -2.74
C LEU A 13 28.42 -7.46 -2.24
N VAL A 14 28.74 -8.15 -1.14
CA VAL A 14 27.79 -8.98 -0.40
C VAL A 14 27.88 -8.63 1.06
N GLY A 15 26.78 -8.13 1.64
CA GLY A 15 26.74 -7.76 3.05
C GLY A 15 25.46 -8.22 3.72
N GLY A 16 25.48 -8.31 5.04
CA GLY A 16 24.29 -8.57 5.84
C GLY A 16 24.33 -7.78 7.11
N ARG A 17 23.16 -7.35 7.60
CA ARG A 17 23.03 -6.56 8.83
C ARG A 17 21.69 -6.83 9.51
N ILE A 18 21.57 -6.43 10.77
CA ILE A 18 20.29 -6.46 11.48
C ILE A 18 19.57 -5.11 11.32
N ASP A 19 18.47 -5.10 10.56
CA ASP A 19 17.55 -3.98 10.49
C ASP A 19 16.64 -3.93 11.74
N PRO A 20 16.37 -2.74 12.32
CA PRO A 20 15.54 -2.62 13.53
C PRO A 20 14.10 -3.10 13.38
N SER A 21 13.52 -3.01 12.17
CA SER A 21 12.14 -3.40 11.91
C SER A 21 12.05 -4.84 11.40
N PHE A 22 12.89 -5.23 10.44
CA PHE A 22 12.76 -6.50 9.73
C PHE A 22 13.74 -7.59 10.19
N GLY A 23 14.67 -7.28 11.09
CA GLY A 23 15.69 -8.21 11.56
C GLY A 23 16.80 -8.40 10.54
N LYS A 24 17.35 -9.62 10.44
CA LYS A 24 18.48 -9.90 9.55
C LYS A 24 18.11 -9.71 8.07
N VAL A 25 18.88 -8.89 7.37
CA VAL A 25 18.74 -8.64 5.94
C VAL A 25 20.05 -8.92 5.23
N ILE A 26 19.96 -9.33 3.96
CA ILE A 26 21.10 -9.52 3.07
C ILE A 26 21.04 -8.52 1.92
N THR A 27 22.20 -7.98 1.55
CA THR A 27 22.42 -7.05 0.45
C THR A 27 23.37 -7.70 -0.55
N PHE A 28 23.01 -7.66 -1.83
CA PHE A 28 23.86 -8.05 -2.94
C PHE A 28 23.90 -6.90 -3.96
N GLY A 29 25.08 -6.53 -4.42
CA GLY A 29 25.20 -5.51 -5.45
C GLY A 29 26.56 -5.49 -6.12
N MET A 30 26.71 -4.58 -7.06
CA MET A 30 27.98 -4.35 -7.72
C MET A 30 28.98 -3.70 -6.75
N GLY A 31 30.23 -4.16 -6.77
CA GLY A 31 31.34 -3.62 -5.97
C GLY A 31 32.14 -2.55 -6.71
N GLY A 32 33.11 -1.96 -5.99
CA GLY A 32 34.05 -1.00 -6.55
C GLY A 32 33.59 0.47 -6.50
N THR A 33 34.56 1.37 -6.60
CA THR A 33 34.41 2.81 -6.31
C THR A 33 33.40 3.55 -7.19
N MET A 34 33.29 3.18 -8.47
CA MET A 34 32.36 3.82 -9.41
C MET A 34 30.91 3.37 -9.20
N VAL A 35 30.68 2.21 -8.58
CA VAL A 35 29.35 1.60 -8.45
C VAL A 35 28.72 1.79 -7.07
N GLU A 36 29.52 1.99 -6.02
CA GLU A 36 29.05 2.57 -4.75
C GLU A 36 28.32 3.91 -4.96
N LEU A 37 28.71 4.68 -5.98
CA LEU A 37 28.05 5.92 -6.37
C LEU A 37 26.68 5.69 -7.02
N LEU A 38 26.51 4.59 -7.78
CA LEU A 38 25.29 4.27 -8.53
C LEU A 38 24.24 3.52 -7.70
N LYS A 39 24.63 2.97 -6.54
CA LYS A 39 23.75 2.21 -5.62
C LYS A 39 22.95 1.09 -6.30
N ASP A 40 23.60 0.36 -7.20
CA ASP A 40 22.99 -0.80 -7.89
C ASP A 40 23.02 -2.04 -6.97
N VAL A 41 22.06 -2.07 -6.05
CA VAL A 41 21.94 -3.09 -5.00
C VAL A 41 20.56 -3.72 -4.98
N SER A 42 20.51 -4.96 -4.54
CA SER A 42 19.32 -5.73 -4.20
C SER A 42 19.37 -6.09 -2.71
N ILE A 43 18.24 -5.99 -2.03
CA ILE A 43 18.12 -6.28 -0.58
C ILE A 43 17.01 -7.31 -0.39
N ARG A 44 17.17 -8.23 0.57
CA ARG A 44 16.10 -9.15 1.00
C ARG A 44 16.11 -9.34 2.51
N VAL A 45 14.92 -9.60 3.06
CA VAL A 45 14.73 -9.97 4.47
C VAL A 45 14.91 -11.49 4.59
N LEU A 46 15.71 -11.93 5.55
CA LEU A 46 15.96 -13.36 5.79
C LEU A 46 14.82 -14.01 6.60
N PRO A 47 14.51 -15.30 6.37
CA PRO A 47 15.17 -16.25 5.46
C PRO A 47 14.92 -15.98 3.97
N VAL A 48 15.84 -16.45 3.13
CA VAL A 48 15.68 -16.50 1.68
C VAL A 48 15.98 -17.88 1.14
N GLU A 49 15.31 -18.26 0.06
CA GLU A 49 15.63 -19.46 -0.70
C GLU A 49 16.73 -19.19 -1.75
N ARG A 50 17.37 -20.25 -2.23
CA ARG A 50 18.40 -20.14 -3.29
C ARG A 50 17.83 -19.48 -4.56
N THR A 51 16.58 -19.78 -4.90
CA THR A 51 15.84 -19.16 -6.01
C THR A 51 15.72 -17.63 -5.83
N THR A 52 15.42 -17.17 -4.62
CA THR A 52 15.38 -15.74 -4.26
C THR A 52 16.75 -15.10 -4.42
N VAL A 53 17.83 -15.79 -4.03
CA VAL A 53 19.22 -15.30 -4.22
C VAL A 53 19.56 -15.17 -5.70
N THR A 54 19.23 -16.15 -6.54
CA THR A 54 19.41 -16.05 -7.99
C THR A 54 18.64 -14.84 -8.55
N GLN A 55 17.43 -14.55 -8.05
CA GLN A 55 16.68 -13.37 -8.46
C GLN A 55 17.35 -12.05 -8.04
N MET A 56 17.89 -11.98 -6.82
CA MET A 56 18.67 -10.82 -6.35
C MET A 56 19.84 -10.52 -7.30
N ILE A 57 20.55 -11.57 -7.74
CA ILE A 57 21.68 -11.42 -8.68
C ILE A 57 21.21 -10.92 -10.05
N ARG A 58 20.05 -11.37 -10.52
CA ARG A 58 19.52 -11.05 -11.86
C ARG A 58 18.82 -9.70 -11.95
N GLU A 59 18.39 -9.12 -10.84
CA GLU A 59 17.59 -7.88 -10.84
C GLU A 59 18.42 -6.59 -10.82
N ILE A 60 19.70 -6.68 -10.42
CA ILE A 60 20.60 -5.53 -10.49
C ILE A 60 20.86 -5.14 -11.96
N ARG A 61 21.07 -3.85 -12.22
CA ARG A 61 21.33 -3.35 -13.58
C ARG A 61 22.64 -3.91 -14.14
N GLY A 62 23.61 -4.13 -13.27
CA GLY A 62 24.91 -4.73 -13.54
C GLY A 62 24.86 -6.21 -13.92
N TYR A 63 23.71 -6.89 -13.84
CA TYR A 63 23.58 -8.30 -14.23
C TYR A 63 24.01 -8.56 -15.69
N HIS A 64 23.90 -7.56 -16.56
CA HIS A 64 24.40 -7.63 -17.94
C HIS A 64 25.92 -7.91 -18.03
N LEU A 65 26.70 -7.53 -17.02
CA LEU A 65 28.13 -7.82 -16.93
C LEU A 65 28.37 -9.26 -16.47
N ILE A 66 27.49 -9.81 -15.63
CA ILE A 66 27.57 -11.19 -15.13
C ILE A 66 27.19 -12.18 -16.25
N ARG A 67 26.10 -11.93 -16.98
CA ARG A 67 25.64 -12.80 -18.08
C ARG A 67 26.53 -12.75 -19.33
N GLY A 68 27.51 -11.85 -19.36
CA GLY A 68 28.32 -11.53 -20.54
C GLY A 68 27.72 -10.40 -21.38
N TYR A 69 28.59 -9.50 -21.84
CA TYR A 69 28.22 -8.38 -22.71
C TYR A 69 29.31 -8.13 -23.77
N ARG A 70 28.89 -8.09 -25.04
CA ARG A 70 29.79 -7.95 -26.21
C ARG A 70 30.91 -9.00 -26.19
N ASN A 71 32.15 -8.57 -25.94
CA ASN A 71 33.33 -9.42 -25.98
C ASN A 71 33.68 -10.05 -24.63
N SER A 72 32.90 -9.78 -23.58
CA SER A 72 33.12 -10.37 -22.25
C SER A 72 32.35 -11.69 -22.13
N PRO A 73 33.03 -12.82 -21.81
CA PRO A 73 32.35 -14.08 -21.57
C PRO A 73 31.44 -14.00 -20.34
N PRO A 74 30.44 -14.89 -20.20
CA PRO A 74 29.66 -15.01 -18.98
C PRO A 74 30.56 -15.38 -17.80
N LEU A 75 30.19 -14.88 -16.63
CA LEU A 75 30.83 -15.19 -15.34
C LEU A 75 30.07 -16.32 -14.63
N ASP A 76 30.67 -16.91 -13.61
CA ASP A 76 30.12 -18.07 -12.89
C ASP A 76 28.95 -17.70 -11.96
N GLU A 77 27.77 -17.48 -12.54
CA GLU A 77 26.52 -17.13 -11.83
C GLU A 77 26.10 -18.21 -10.82
N GLU A 78 26.38 -19.48 -11.11
CA GLU A 78 26.03 -20.60 -10.24
C GLU A 78 26.85 -20.55 -8.96
N ARG A 79 28.17 -20.38 -9.07
CA ARG A 79 29.05 -20.25 -7.91
C ARG A 79 28.74 -19.00 -7.10
N LEU A 80 28.45 -17.89 -7.76
CA LEU A 80 28.04 -16.67 -7.09
C LEU A 80 26.75 -16.87 -6.27
N THR A 81 25.76 -17.54 -6.86
CA THR A 81 24.50 -17.89 -6.17
C THR A 81 24.78 -18.73 -4.92
N ASP A 82 25.65 -19.74 -5.03
CA ASP A 82 25.98 -20.63 -3.90
C ASP A 82 26.69 -19.90 -2.77
N VAL A 83 27.62 -18.99 -3.09
CA VAL A 83 28.33 -18.18 -2.09
C VAL A 83 27.36 -17.26 -1.36
N VAL A 84 26.55 -16.49 -2.09
CA VAL A 84 25.59 -15.56 -1.48
C VAL A 84 24.54 -16.32 -0.64
N TYR A 85 24.05 -17.46 -1.13
CA TYR A 85 23.09 -18.29 -0.38
C TYR A 85 23.72 -18.90 0.89
N THR A 86 24.98 -19.33 0.81
CA THR A 86 25.69 -19.86 1.99
C THR A 86 25.89 -18.77 3.04
N LEU A 87 26.30 -17.56 2.64
CA LEU A 87 26.44 -16.41 3.53
C LEU A 87 25.10 -16.02 4.17
N ALA A 88 24.01 -16.02 3.40
CA ALA A 88 22.67 -15.78 3.91
C ALA A 88 22.30 -16.76 5.03
N ARG A 89 22.54 -18.06 4.83
CA ARG A 89 22.24 -19.11 5.81
C ARG A 89 23.11 -19.03 7.06
N LEU A 90 24.42 -18.78 6.88
CA LEU A 90 25.33 -18.59 8.00
C LEU A 90 24.88 -17.41 8.85
N PHE A 91 24.65 -16.26 8.20
CA PHE A 91 24.19 -15.06 8.88
C PHE A 91 22.85 -15.25 9.57
N GLU A 92 21.89 -15.92 8.93
CA GLU A 92 20.59 -16.24 9.53
C GLU A 92 20.73 -17.08 10.80
N SER A 93 21.48 -18.18 10.72
CA SER A 93 21.56 -19.21 11.77
C SER A 93 22.36 -18.80 13.00
N ASP A 94 23.34 -17.91 12.85
CA ASP A 94 24.22 -17.52 13.95
C ASP A 94 23.71 -16.25 14.64
N PRO A 95 23.21 -16.31 15.89
CA PRO A 95 22.71 -15.14 16.61
C PRO A 95 23.82 -14.15 17.02
N GLU A 96 25.10 -14.56 17.01
CA GLU A 96 26.21 -13.67 17.34
C GLU A 96 26.55 -12.74 16.18
N TRP A 97 26.27 -13.13 14.93
CA TRP A 97 26.51 -12.26 13.79
C TRP A 97 25.56 -11.07 13.80
N HIS A 98 26.14 -9.87 13.87
CA HIS A 98 25.40 -8.61 13.84
C HIS A 98 25.40 -8.00 12.43
N GLU A 99 26.56 -8.02 11.81
CA GLU A 99 26.79 -7.45 10.49
C GLU A 99 27.98 -8.17 9.84
N PHE A 100 27.95 -8.32 8.52
CA PHE A 100 29.10 -8.74 7.74
C PHE A 100 29.15 -7.97 6.43
N ASP A 101 30.34 -7.81 5.88
CA ASP A 101 30.59 -7.16 4.60
C ASP A 101 31.74 -7.87 3.88
N ILE A 102 31.49 -8.29 2.64
CA ILE A 102 32.48 -8.84 1.72
C ILE A 102 32.54 -7.91 0.52
N ASN A 103 33.57 -7.06 0.49
CA ASN A 103 33.73 -6.03 -0.51
C ASN A 103 35.22 -5.70 -0.74
N PRO A 104 35.86 -6.14 -1.84
CA PRO A 104 35.23 -6.80 -2.98
C PRO A 104 35.21 -8.34 -2.87
N LEU A 105 34.12 -8.93 -3.35
CA LEU A 105 34.08 -10.30 -3.87
C LEU A 105 34.34 -10.23 -5.38
N ILE A 106 35.43 -10.78 -5.87
CA ILE A 106 35.74 -10.80 -7.31
C ILE A 106 35.18 -12.07 -7.94
N ILE A 107 34.39 -11.94 -9.01
CA ILE A 107 33.86 -13.05 -9.80
C ILE A 107 34.55 -13.18 -11.16
N TYR A 108 34.81 -14.43 -11.55
CA TYR A 108 35.50 -14.84 -12.77
C TYR A 108 34.61 -15.76 -13.63
N PRO A 109 35.04 -16.14 -14.85
CA PRO A 109 34.37 -17.18 -15.64
C PRO A 109 34.29 -18.55 -14.95
N ASP A 110 35.21 -18.82 -14.01
CA ASP A 110 35.25 -20.04 -13.20
C ASP A 110 35.57 -19.64 -11.76
N GLY A 111 34.54 -19.61 -10.90
CA GLY A 111 34.69 -19.28 -9.49
C GLY A 111 34.70 -17.79 -9.11
N CYS A 112 34.93 -17.55 -7.81
CA CYS A 112 35.00 -16.22 -7.20
C CYS A 112 35.93 -16.22 -5.97
N VAL A 113 36.51 -15.07 -5.64
CA VAL A 113 37.45 -14.87 -4.52
C VAL A 113 37.03 -13.65 -3.69
N ALA A 114 36.92 -13.83 -2.37
CA ALA A 114 36.71 -12.72 -1.43
C ALA A 114 38.07 -12.06 -1.13
N VAL A 115 38.21 -10.76 -1.42
CA VAL A 115 39.46 -10.02 -1.23
C VAL A 115 39.49 -9.30 0.12
N ASP A 116 38.37 -8.75 0.57
CA ASP A 116 38.18 -8.23 1.94
C ASP A 116 36.88 -8.82 2.51
N ALA A 117 36.92 -9.17 3.80
CA ALA A 117 35.79 -9.70 4.54
C ALA A 117 35.84 -9.22 5.98
N ARG A 118 34.75 -8.59 6.43
CA ARG A 118 34.59 -8.07 7.79
C ARG A 118 33.33 -8.66 8.40
N ILE A 119 33.43 -9.11 9.65
CA ILE A 119 32.29 -9.66 10.41
C ILE A 119 32.29 -9.02 11.78
N TYR A 120 31.16 -8.42 12.14
CA TYR A 120 30.89 -7.84 13.45
C TYR A 120 30.03 -8.80 14.27
N LEU A 121 30.55 -9.21 15.42
CA LEU A 121 29.88 -10.12 16.35
C LEU A 121 29.36 -9.35 17.58
N THR A 122 28.14 -9.66 18.02
CA THR A 122 27.61 -9.19 19.30
C THR A 122 27.77 -10.29 20.35
N ARG A 123 28.50 -10.01 21.44
CA ARG A 123 28.55 -10.93 22.59
C ARG A 123 27.30 -10.79 23.46
N GLY A 124 26.61 -11.91 23.71
CA GLY A 124 25.70 -12.04 24.85
C GLY A 124 24.24 -11.65 24.65
N ARG A 125 23.74 -11.51 23.41
CA ARG A 125 22.30 -11.29 23.17
C ARG A 125 21.62 -12.61 22.83
N LYS A 126 20.94 -13.22 23.82
CA LYS A 126 19.93 -14.25 23.51
C LYS A 126 18.76 -13.53 22.85
N GLU A 127 18.39 -13.94 21.63
CA GLU A 127 17.07 -13.60 21.08
C GLU A 127 16.03 -14.12 22.08
N SER A 128 15.29 -13.21 22.74
CA SER A 128 14.07 -13.61 23.40
C SER A 128 13.06 -13.91 22.29
N ALA A 129 12.55 -15.13 22.22
CA ALA A 129 11.39 -15.42 21.38
C ALA A 129 10.30 -14.40 21.75
N ALA A 130 9.85 -13.61 20.77
CA ALA A 130 8.74 -12.71 20.98
C ALA A 130 7.54 -13.54 21.44
N PRO A 131 6.82 -13.13 22.50
CA PRO A 131 5.66 -13.86 22.96
C PRO A 131 4.66 -14.02 21.80
N GLN A 132 4.10 -15.21 21.64
CA GLN A 132 3.05 -15.45 20.63
C GLN A 132 1.86 -14.54 20.92
N ARG A 133 1.64 -13.57 20.04
CA ARG A 133 0.53 -12.63 20.09
C ARG A 133 -0.75 -13.36 19.66
N THR A 134 -1.84 -13.15 20.40
CA THR A 134 -3.16 -13.67 20.01
C THR A 134 -3.88 -12.62 19.17
N LEU A 135 -4.28 -13.00 17.95
CA LEU A 135 -5.09 -12.12 17.10
C LEU A 135 -6.41 -11.78 17.79
N PRO A 136 -6.89 -10.53 17.72
CA PRO A 136 -8.20 -10.18 18.25
C PRO A 136 -9.32 -10.94 17.52
N ASP A 137 -10.42 -11.19 18.22
CA ASP A 137 -11.67 -11.53 17.57
C ASP A 137 -12.10 -10.36 16.68
N PRO A 138 -12.26 -10.54 15.35
CA PRO A 138 -12.60 -9.44 14.44
C PRO A 138 -13.96 -8.82 14.74
N THR A 139 -14.86 -9.52 15.45
CA THR A 139 -16.19 -9.00 15.79
C THR A 139 -16.14 -7.76 16.69
N ILE A 140 -15.06 -7.55 17.45
CA ILE A 140 -14.92 -6.39 18.34
C ILE A 140 -14.87 -5.05 17.57
N PHE A 141 -14.59 -5.08 16.26
CA PHE A 141 -14.58 -3.90 15.39
C PHE A 141 -15.95 -3.54 14.83
N TYR A 142 -16.97 -4.35 15.11
CA TYR A 142 -18.36 -4.13 14.72
C TYR A 142 -19.25 -4.04 15.96
N PRO A 143 -19.02 -3.05 16.85
CA PRO A 143 -19.78 -2.92 18.09
C PRO A 143 -21.27 -2.69 17.81
N GLY A 144 -22.14 -3.14 18.71
CA GLY A 144 -23.56 -2.77 18.75
C GLY A 144 -23.82 -1.56 19.65
N SER A 145 -22.91 -1.26 20.57
CA SER A 145 -22.98 -0.10 21.45
C SER A 145 -21.63 0.59 21.70
N ILE A 146 -21.64 1.93 21.75
CA ILE A 146 -20.44 2.76 21.88
C ILE A 146 -20.65 3.80 22.97
N ALA A 147 -19.74 3.85 23.95
CA ALA A 147 -19.64 4.97 24.88
C ALA A 147 -18.61 5.98 24.39
N VAL A 148 -18.91 7.28 24.48
CA VAL A 148 -17.97 8.36 24.15
C VAL A 148 -17.60 9.10 25.42
N ILE A 149 -16.41 8.81 25.94
CA ILE A 149 -15.88 9.38 27.19
C ILE A 149 -15.14 10.68 26.88
N GLY A 150 -15.58 11.77 27.52
CA GLY A 150 -15.15 13.11 27.15
C GLY A 150 -16.10 13.79 26.17
N ALA A 151 -17.30 13.22 25.94
CA ALA A 151 -18.37 13.87 25.18
C ALA A 151 -18.66 15.27 25.71
N SER A 152 -19.03 16.21 24.83
CA SER A 152 -19.27 17.59 25.23
C SER A 152 -20.45 18.21 24.48
N THR A 153 -21.08 19.21 25.10
CA THR A 153 -22.06 20.11 24.45
C THR A 153 -21.39 21.24 23.68
N ASP A 154 -20.07 21.44 23.86
CA ASP A 154 -19.29 22.49 23.21
C ASP A 154 -18.85 22.06 21.80
N PRO A 155 -19.31 22.72 20.72
CA PRO A 155 -18.98 22.37 19.35
C PRO A 155 -17.50 22.43 19.00
N GLN A 156 -16.68 23.12 19.81
CA GLN A 156 -15.24 23.24 19.58
C GLN A 156 -14.44 22.08 20.17
N LYS A 157 -15.07 21.17 20.93
CA LYS A 157 -14.37 20.04 21.56
C LYS A 157 -14.49 18.77 20.74
N ILE A 158 -13.40 18.01 20.69
CA ILE A 158 -13.31 16.68 20.04
C ILE A 158 -14.48 15.77 20.44
N GLY A 159 -14.82 15.73 21.74
CA GLY A 159 -15.93 14.91 22.23
C GLY A 159 -17.32 15.26 21.67
N TYR A 160 -17.56 16.52 21.28
CA TYR A 160 -18.78 16.90 20.58
C TYR A 160 -18.78 16.34 19.16
N VAL A 161 -17.66 16.48 18.44
CA VAL A 161 -17.50 16.01 17.06
C VAL A 161 -17.68 14.49 16.98
N LEU A 162 -17.14 13.75 17.95
CA LEU A 162 -17.32 12.30 18.05
C LEU A 162 -18.80 11.89 18.18
N ILE A 163 -19.56 12.53 19.06
CA ILE A 163 -21.01 12.26 19.16
C ILE A 163 -21.71 12.62 17.85
N ARG A 164 -21.41 13.78 17.27
CA ARG A 164 -21.98 14.24 16.00
C ARG A 164 -21.78 13.20 14.88
N ASN A 165 -20.56 12.67 14.76
CA ASN A 165 -20.21 11.70 13.73
C ASN A 165 -20.87 10.33 13.96
N LEU A 166 -21.13 9.97 15.23
CA LEU A 166 -21.84 8.75 15.60
C LEU A 166 -23.38 8.88 15.61
N ILE A 167 -23.96 10.04 15.29
CA ILE A 167 -25.44 10.20 15.27
C ILE A 167 -26.12 9.22 14.30
N ARG A 168 -25.46 8.92 13.16
CA ARG A 168 -25.98 8.02 12.13
C ARG A 168 -25.64 6.55 12.37
N PHE A 169 -24.83 6.26 13.39
CA PHE A 169 -24.50 4.89 13.75
C PHE A 169 -25.78 4.15 14.17
N PRO A 170 -26.07 2.97 13.59
CA PRO A 170 -27.33 2.25 13.86
C PRO A 170 -27.40 1.66 15.27
N GLY A 171 -26.26 1.47 15.92
CA GLY A 171 -26.17 0.96 17.29
C GLY A 171 -26.44 2.03 18.35
N GLN A 172 -26.24 1.64 19.62
CA GLN A 172 -26.44 2.55 20.74
C GLN A 172 -25.23 3.45 20.94
N VAL A 173 -25.47 4.75 21.19
CA VAL A 173 -24.42 5.74 21.46
C VAL A 173 -24.68 6.38 22.81
N TYR A 174 -23.72 6.27 23.72
CA TYR A 174 -23.79 6.76 25.10
C TYR A 174 -22.76 7.87 25.33
N PRO A 175 -23.17 9.15 25.31
CA PRO A 175 -22.32 10.24 25.76
C PRO A 175 -21.97 10.10 27.25
N VAL A 176 -20.69 10.20 27.60
CA VAL A 176 -20.25 10.20 29.00
C VAL A 176 -19.65 11.58 29.33
N ASN A 177 -20.35 12.32 30.20
CA ASN A 177 -20.00 13.65 30.64
C ASN A 177 -20.48 13.89 32.10
N PRO A 178 -19.61 14.35 33.03
CA PRO A 178 -19.98 14.53 34.44
C PRO A 178 -21.07 15.57 34.75
N ARG A 179 -21.38 16.47 33.81
CA ARG A 179 -22.24 17.64 34.06
C ARG A 179 -23.47 17.69 33.16
N ALA A 180 -23.34 17.27 31.91
CA ALA A 180 -24.44 17.31 30.96
C ALA A 180 -25.38 16.12 31.19
N SER A 181 -26.70 16.38 31.19
CA SER A 181 -27.73 15.34 31.20
C SER A 181 -28.09 14.83 29.80
N GLU A 182 -27.81 15.64 28.76
CA GLU A 182 -28.09 15.34 27.36
C GLU A 182 -27.04 16.01 26.45
N ILE A 183 -26.64 15.32 25.38
CA ILE A 183 -25.74 15.83 24.34
C ILE A 183 -26.29 15.40 22.98
N LEU A 184 -26.58 16.36 22.10
CA LEU A 184 -27.10 16.12 20.74
C LEU A 184 -28.31 15.17 20.69
N GLY A 185 -29.27 15.33 21.61
CA GLY A 185 -30.49 14.51 21.67
C GLY A 185 -30.28 13.12 22.29
N LYS A 186 -29.07 12.79 22.76
CA LYS A 186 -28.76 11.52 23.43
C LYS A 186 -28.57 11.77 24.93
N LYS A 187 -29.19 10.93 25.77
CA LYS A 187 -29.02 10.95 27.23
C LYS A 187 -27.55 10.74 27.58
N ALA A 188 -26.98 11.66 28.36
CA ALA A 188 -25.61 11.59 28.84
C ALA A 188 -25.54 10.97 30.24
N TYR A 189 -24.42 10.30 30.53
CA TYR A 189 -24.15 9.65 31.81
C TYR A 189 -22.89 10.26 32.45
N PRO A 190 -22.85 10.46 33.78
CA PRO A 190 -21.67 11.00 34.44
C PRO A 190 -20.42 10.12 34.30
N THR A 191 -20.62 8.81 34.38
CA THR A 191 -19.58 7.78 34.24
C THR A 191 -20.05 6.63 33.35
N ILE A 192 -19.12 5.85 32.80
CA ILE A 192 -19.46 4.68 31.96
C ILE A 192 -20.16 3.58 32.78
N GLY A 193 -19.91 3.51 34.09
CA GLY A 193 -20.54 2.55 34.99
C GLY A 193 -22.06 2.71 35.10
N GLU A 194 -22.57 3.93 34.98
CA GLU A 194 -23.99 4.27 35.10
C GLU A 194 -24.81 3.98 33.83
N ILE A 195 -24.17 3.65 32.71
CA ILE A 195 -24.86 3.26 31.49
C ILE A 195 -25.61 1.93 31.75
N PRO A 196 -26.90 1.79 31.41
CA PRO A 196 -27.60 0.52 31.58
C PRO A 196 -27.10 -0.53 30.57
N GLY A 197 -26.94 -1.78 31.02
CA GLY A 197 -26.52 -2.88 30.15
C GLY A 197 -25.03 -2.87 29.80
N ASN A 198 -24.71 -3.45 28.64
CA ASN A 198 -23.34 -3.64 28.16
C ASN A 198 -22.91 -2.51 27.23
N VAL A 199 -21.60 -2.23 27.23
CA VAL A 199 -20.94 -1.30 26.30
C VAL A 199 -19.88 -2.08 25.55
N ASP A 200 -20.00 -2.22 24.23
CA ASP A 200 -19.08 -3.06 23.44
C ASP A 200 -17.75 -2.34 23.20
N ALA A 201 -17.82 -1.04 22.85
CA ALA A 201 -16.66 -0.20 22.59
C ALA A 201 -16.72 1.15 23.33
N ALA A 202 -15.54 1.70 23.65
CA ALA A 202 -15.37 2.99 24.30
C ALA A 202 -14.45 3.89 23.46
N VAL A 203 -14.92 5.08 23.07
CA VAL A 203 -14.09 6.11 22.44
C VAL A 203 -13.69 7.14 23.50
N ILE A 204 -12.39 7.30 23.73
CA ILE A 204 -11.83 8.04 24.86
C ILE A 204 -11.15 9.32 24.35
N ALA A 205 -11.71 10.47 24.73
CA ALA A 205 -11.27 11.81 24.37
C ALA A 205 -11.15 12.73 25.60
N VAL A 206 -10.44 12.25 26.64
CA VAL A 206 -10.12 12.99 27.87
C VAL A 206 -8.62 13.30 27.96
N PRO A 207 -8.15 14.24 28.79
CA PRO A 207 -6.71 14.48 28.96
C PRO A 207 -5.93 13.19 29.30
N ALA A 208 -4.70 13.06 28.79
CA ALA A 208 -3.87 11.85 28.92
C ALA A 208 -3.80 11.29 30.36
N GLN A 209 -3.73 12.18 31.34
CA GLN A 209 -3.63 11.83 32.77
C GLN A 209 -4.88 11.12 33.30
N ALA A 210 -6.04 11.31 32.69
CA ALA A 210 -7.29 10.69 33.10
C ALA A 210 -7.60 9.38 32.35
N VAL A 211 -6.81 9.03 31.32
CA VAL A 211 -7.10 7.87 30.46
C VAL A 211 -6.98 6.55 31.23
N ALA A 212 -6.01 6.43 32.15
CA ALA A 212 -5.84 5.22 32.97
C ALA A 212 -7.08 4.93 33.83
N ASP A 213 -7.59 5.95 34.54
CA ASP A 213 -8.80 5.82 35.36
C ASP A 213 -10.03 5.46 34.51
N VAL A 214 -10.16 6.07 33.33
CA VAL A 214 -11.24 5.74 32.39
C VAL A 214 -11.14 4.30 31.91
N LEU A 215 -9.92 3.82 31.62
CA LEU A 215 -9.70 2.46 31.13
C LEU A 215 -10.04 1.42 32.21
N ARG A 216 -9.73 1.67 33.48
CA ARG A 216 -10.16 0.83 34.62
C ARG A 216 -11.69 0.79 34.79
N GLN A 217 -12.37 1.91 34.51
CA GLN A 217 -13.84 1.92 34.50
C GLN A 217 -14.39 1.11 33.31
N CYS A 218 -13.73 1.15 32.15
CA CYS A 218 -14.09 0.35 30.98
C CYS A 218 -13.93 -1.15 31.26
N GLU A 219 -12.86 -1.54 31.96
CA GLU A 219 -12.64 -2.90 32.44
C GLU A 219 -13.80 -3.36 33.32
N THR A 220 -14.15 -2.58 34.34
CA THR A 220 -15.27 -2.89 35.24
C THR A 220 -16.60 -3.01 34.49
N LYS A 221 -16.77 -2.24 33.40
CA LYS A 221 -17.96 -2.28 32.55
C LYS A 221 -17.98 -3.45 31.56
N GLY A 222 -16.85 -4.13 31.36
CA GLY A 222 -16.72 -5.25 30.42
C GLY A 222 -16.53 -4.82 28.96
N VAL A 223 -16.05 -3.59 28.72
CA VAL A 223 -15.73 -3.10 27.36
C VAL A 223 -14.67 -3.98 26.71
N LYS A 224 -14.82 -4.28 25.41
CA LYS A 224 -13.86 -5.13 24.68
C LYS A 224 -12.89 -4.34 23.81
N LEU A 225 -13.32 -3.18 23.32
CA LEU A 225 -12.50 -2.31 22.47
C LEU A 225 -12.45 -0.89 23.03
N ALA A 226 -11.26 -0.35 23.22
CA ALA A 226 -11.02 1.05 23.55
C ALA A 226 -10.33 1.77 22.37
N ILE A 227 -10.93 2.85 21.89
CA ILE A 227 -10.37 3.75 20.87
C ILE A 227 -9.88 5.00 21.58
N ILE A 228 -8.57 5.12 21.78
CA ILE A 228 -7.99 6.23 22.55
C ILE A 228 -7.53 7.31 21.56
N VAL A 229 -8.34 8.36 21.47
CA VAL A 229 -8.06 9.52 20.61
C VAL A 229 -7.00 10.43 21.25
N SER A 230 -6.98 10.49 22.57
CA SER A 230 -6.10 11.37 23.34
C SER A 230 -4.63 11.21 22.98
N SER A 231 -3.94 12.33 22.81
CA SER A 231 -2.47 12.44 22.71
C SER A 231 -1.84 12.73 24.07
N GLY A 232 -0.51 12.80 24.15
CA GLY A 232 0.26 13.04 25.38
C GLY A 232 1.00 11.82 25.91
N PHE A 233 1.31 10.84 25.05
CA PHE A 233 1.88 9.54 25.38
C PHE A 233 3.31 9.41 24.82
N ARG A 234 3.72 8.24 24.28
CA ARG A 234 5.11 7.99 23.89
C ARG A 234 5.67 9.01 22.89
N GLU A 235 4.81 9.59 22.07
CA GLU A 235 5.18 10.59 21.06
C GLU A 235 5.58 11.93 21.68
N SER A 236 5.15 12.19 22.92
CA SER A 236 5.32 13.49 23.57
C SER A 236 6.55 13.55 24.48
N SER A 237 6.82 12.52 25.28
CA SER A 237 7.91 12.52 26.27
C SER A 237 8.19 11.15 26.89
N GLU A 238 9.29 11.02 27.63
CA GLU A 238 9.58 9.84 28.45
C GLU A 238 8.51 9.56 29.51
N GLU A 239 7.91 10.60 30.10
CA GLU A 239 6.79 10.44 31.01
C GLU A 239 5.54 9.92 30.29
N GLY A 240 5.29 10.40 29.06
CA GLY A 240 4.24 9.89 28.21
C GLY A 240 4.44 8.41 27.84
N ARG A 241 5.69 7.97 27.65
CA ARG A 241 6.04 6.55 27.45
C ARG A 241 5.70 5.69 28.67
N ARG A 242 5.93 6.18 29.90
CA ARG A 242 5.52 5.49 31.14
C ARG A 242 4.01 5.36 31.25
N ARG A 243 3.27 6.43 30.92
CA ARG A 243 1.80 6.39 30.89
C ARG A 243 1.29 5.38 29.87
N GLU A 244 1.88 5.34 28.68
CA GLU A 244 1.50 4.35 27.66
C GLU A 244 1.76 2.92 28.15
N ALA A 245 2.88 2.66 28.82
CA ALA A 245 3.15 1.36 29.44
C ALA A 245 2.12 0.99 30.52
N GLU A 246 1.72 1.93 31.36
CA GLU A 246 0.64 1.72 32.35
C GLU A 246 -0.69 1.36 31.68
N LEU A 247 -1.06 2.07 30.61
CA LEU A 247 -2.28 1.78 29.86
C LEU A 247 -2.28 0.38 29.26
N MET A 248 -1.13 -0.08 28.75
CA MET A 248 -0.99 -1.41 28.18
C MET A 248 -1.21 -2.50 29.24
N GLU A 249 -0.70 -2.33 30.45
CA GLU A 249 -0.93 -3.28 31.56
C GLU A 249 -2.41 -3.32 31.95
N ILE A 250 -3.06 -2.16 32.12
CA ILE A 250 -4.50 -2.09 32.43
C ILE A 250 -5.34 -2.77 31.34
N ALA A 251 -5.04 -2.47 30.07
CA ALA A 251 -5.74 -3.08 28.94
C ALA A 251 -5.60 -4.61 28.93
N ARG A 252 -4.39 -5.10 29.20
CA ARG A 252 -4.09 -6.53 29.24
C ARG A 252 -4.78 -7.24 30.41
N GLU A 253 -4.75 -6.66 31.60
CA GLU A 253 -5.44 -7.20 32.80
C GLU A 253 -6.95 -7.26 32.58
N GLY A 254 -7.53 -6.20 31.99
CA GLY A 254 -8.97 -6.13 31.73
C GLY A 254 -9.45 -6.87 30.48
N GLY A 255 -8.54 -7.46 29.69
CA GLY A 255 -8.88 -8.10 28.41
C GLY A 255 -9.48 -7.12 27.39
N ILE A 256 -9.05 -5.86 27.41
CA ILE A 256 -9.48 -4.79 26.51
C ILE A 256 -8.46 -4.66 25.39
N ARG A 257 -8.92 -4.60 24.14
CA ARG A 257 -8.05 -4.28 22.99
C ARG A 257 -8.04 -2.78 22.74
N VAL A 258 -6.89 -2.23 22.35
CA VAL A 258 -6.71 -0.77 22.23
C VAL A 258 -6.29 -0.36 20.82
N VAL A 259 -7.05 0.58 20.24
CA VAL A 259 -6.68 1.34 19.04
C VAL A 259 -6.04 2.67 19.50
N GLY A 260 -4.86 2.99 18.96
CA GLY A 260 -4.08 4.14 19.37
C GLY A 260 -3.07 3.83 20.50
N PRO A 261 -2.87 4.71 21.49
CA PRO A 261 -3.49 6.04 21.64
C PRO A 261 -3.03 7.03 20.54
N ASN A 262 -3.36 8.32 20.68
CA ASN A 262 -3.00 9.35 19.71
C ASN A 262 -3.42 8.95 18.28
N CYS A 263 -4.68 8.55 18.13
CA CYS A 263 -5.25 8.16 16.85
C CYS A 263 -6.45 9.05 16.50
N LEU A 264 -6.83 9.04 15.23
CA LEU A 264 -8.06 9.68 14.77
C LEU A 264 -9.30 8.82 15.08
N GLY A 265 -9.15 7.49 15.14
CA GLY A 265 -10.21 6.50 15.35
C GLY A 265 -10.45 5.60 14.13
N ILE A 266 -11.68 5.08 14.00
CA ILE A 266 -12.09 4.15 12.93
C ILE A 266 -13.34 4.68 12.21
N ILE A 267 -13.38 4.51 10.89
CA ILE A 267 -14.53 4.81 10.04
C ILE A 267 -14.89 3.57 9.23
N SER A 268 -16.14 3.10 9.31
CA SER A 268 -16.74 2.15 8.36
C SER A 268 -17.97 2.79 7.72
N PRO A 269 -17.86 3.28 6.47
CA PRO A 269 -18.96 3.96 5.78
C PRO A 269 -20.19 3.07 5.61
N HIS A 270 -19.99 1.79 5.25
CA HIS A 270 -21.06 0.82 5.02
C HIS A 270 -21.94 0.58 6.26
N THR A 271 -21.39 0.73 7.47
CA THR A 271 -22.14 0.58 8.73
C THR A 271 -22.49 1.90 9.39
N ASN A 272 -22.23 3.04 8.74
CA ASN A 272 -22.32 4.38 9.33
C ASN A 272 -21.56 4.52 10.67
N LEU A 273 -20.49 3.75 10.86
CA LEU A 273 -19.62 3.89 12.02
C LEU A 273 -18.58 4.95 11.71
N ASN A 274 -18.66 6.11 12.35
CA ASN A 274 -17.60 7.11 12.30
C ASN A 274 -17.20 7.49 13.73
N ALA A 275 -16.30 6.69 14.31
CA ALA A 275 -15.76 6.88 15.65
C ALA A 275 -14.52 7.81 15.64
N THR A 276 -14.57 8.86 14.83
CA THR A 276 -13.50 9.84 14.67
C THR A 276 -13.99 11.26 14.89
N PHE A 277 -13.04 12.19 15.04
CA PHE A 277 -13.32 13.62 15.06
C PHE A 277 -13.05 14.29 13.71
N ASP A 278 -13.13 13.52 12.62
CA ASP A 278 -13.02 14.05 11.27
C ASP A 278 -14.18 15.01 10.94
N PRO A 279 -13.96 16.16 10.27
CA PRO A 279 -15.02 17.07 9.86
C PRO A 279 -16.09 16.42 8.97
N ILE A 280 -15.73 15.46 8.12
CA ILE A 280 -16.63 14.86 7.13
C ILE A 280 -16.54 13.32 7.15
N SER A 281 -17.61 12.65 6.70
CA SER A 281 -17.61 11.19 6.52
C SER A 281 -17.40 10.87 5.04
N PRO A 282 -16.52 9.92 4.70
CA PRO A 282 -16.26 9.54 3.32
C PRO A 282 -17.45 8.78 2.70
N LYS A 283 -17.44 8.67 1.37
CA LYS A 283 -18.39 7.81 0.63
C LYS A 283 -18.07 6.32 0.87
N GLU A 284 -19.08 5.48 0.69
CA GLU A 284 -18.88 4.03 0.65
C GLU A 284 -18.11 3.62 -0.60
N GLY A 285 -17.23 2.63 -0.46
CA GLY A 285 -16.49 2.08 -1.59
C GLY A 285 -15.65 0.87 -1.22
N PRO A 286 -14.74 0.44 -2.13
CA PRO A 286 -14.05 -0.82 -2.00
C PRO A 286 -12.64 -0.72 -1.40
N ILE A 287 -12.16 0.47 -1.04
CA ILE A 287 -10.79 0.68 -0.58
C ILE A 287 -10.72 0.65 0.95
N GLY A 288 -9.93 -0.27 1.50
CA GLY A 288 -9.52 -0.23 2.90
C GLY A 288 -8.30 0.66 3.06
N PHE A 289 -8.33 1.62 3.98
CA PHE A 289 -7.22 2.55 4.20
C PHE A 289 -6.73 2.52 5.65
N ILE A 290 -5.47 2.15 5.84
CA ILE A 290 -4.83 2.05 7.17
C ILE A 290 -3.68 3.05 7.22
N SER A 291 -3.72 3.98 8.18
CA SER A 291 -2.71 5.04 8.29
C SER A 291 -2.28 5.31 9.73
N GLN A 292 -0.97 5.47 9.93
CA GLN A 292 -0.41 5.97 11.19
C GLN A 292 -0.65 7.46 11.41
N SER A 293 -0.85 8.24 10.34
CA SER A 293 -1.08 9.68 10.44
C SER A 293 -2.57 10.01 10.36
N GLY A 294 -3.11 10.58 11.45
CA GLY A 294 -4.47 11.09 11.50
C GLY A 294 -4.71 12.27 10.57
N ALA A 295 -3.73 13.18 10.45
CA ALA A 295 -3.83 14.33 9.55
C ALA A 295 -3.87 13.91 8.07
N VAL A 296 -3.14 12.85 7.70
CA VAL A 296 -3.21 12.25 6.37
C VAL A 296 -4.60 11.67 6.12
N ILE A 297 -5.21 10.99 7.10
CA ILE A 297 -6.59 10.49 6.98
C ILE A 297 -7.56 11.64 6.74
N THR A 298 -7.54 12.68 7.57
CA THR A 298 -8.48 13.80 7.43
C THR A 298 -8.34 14.53 6.11
N THR A 299 -7.11 14.70 5.63
CA THR A 299 -6.86 15.30 4.31
C THR A 299 -7.41 14.41 3.18
N ILE A 300 -7.18 13.10 3.26
CA ILE A 300 -7.64 12.14 2.24
C ILE A 300 -9.16 12.01 2.25
N VAL A 301 -9.79 11.97 3.43
CA VAL A 301 -11.24 11.88 3.56
C VAL A 301 -11.91 13.10 2.92
N ASP A 302 -11.41 14.31 3.19
CA ASP A 302 -11.93 15.53 2.56
C ASP A 302 -11.73 15.53 1.03
N TRP A 303 -10.51 15.26 0.57
CA TRP A 303 -10.17 15.18 -0.86
C TRP A 303 -10.98 14.13 -1.62
N SER A 304 -11.19 12.96 -1.03
CA SER A 304 -11.91 11.83 -1.64
C SER A 304 -13.35 12.16 -2.03
N ILE A 305 -13.98 13.14 -1.38
CA ILE A 305 -15.36 13.52 -1.72
C ILE A 305 -15.43 14.10 -3.13
N ALA A 306 -14.45 14.95 -3.48
CA ALA A 306 -14.37 15.64 -4.76
C ALA A 306 -13.97 14.68 -5.89
N GLU A 307 -13.02 13.79 -5.62
CA GLU A 307 -12.60 12.72 -6.55
C GLU A 307 -13.58 11.54 -6.60
N GLU A 308 -14.65 11.61 -5.82
CA GLU A 308 -15.68 10.58 -5.65
C GLU A 308 -15.16 9.23 -5.12
N ILE A 309 -13.93 9.15 -4.61
CA ILE A 309 -13.33 7.94 -4.05
C ILE A 309 -14.06 7.49 -2.77
N GLY A 310 -14.38 6.20 -2.71
CA GLY A 310 -15.09 5.59 -1.59
C GLY A 310 -14.24 4.57 -0.82
N PHE A 311 -14.56 4.39 0.46
CA PHE A 311 -13.83 3.50 1.36
C PHE A 311 -14.72 2.42 1.97
N SER A 312 -14.13 1.26 2.22
CA SER A 312 -14.76 0.17 2.96
C SER A 312 -14.54 0.34 4.47
N LEU A 313 -13.29 0.62 4.84
CA LEU A 313 -12.85 0.84 6.20
C LEU A 313 -11.66 1.80 6.21
N ILE A 314 -11.64 2.73 7.16
CA ILE A 314 -10.50 3.61 7.43
C ILE A 314 -10.09 3.42 8.89
N ILE A 315 -8.82 3.10 9.11
CA ILE A 315 -8.26 2.87 10.44
C ILE A 315 -7.09 3.81 10.68
N SER A 316 -7.24 4.65 11.69
CA SER A 316 -6.12 5.39 12.26
C SER A 316 -5.43 4.57 13.32
N VAL A 317 -4.17 4.29 13.06
CA VAL A 317 -3.39 3.36 13.86
C VAL A 317 -2.79 4.04 15.10
N GLY A 318 -2.39 5.31 14.97
CA GLY A 318 -1.78 6.09 16.04
C GLY A 318 -0.50 5.45 16.58
N ASN A 319 -0.36 5.45 17.91
CA ASN A 319 0.85 4.97 18.58
C ASN A 319 1.03 3.45 18.56
N GLN A 320 0.06 2.63 18.13
CA GLN A 320 0.22 1.16 18.10
C GLN A 320 0.60 0.55 19.45
N MET A 321 0.01 1.02 20.56
CA MET A 321 0.34 0.48 21.87
C MET A 321 -0.03 -1.01 21.97
N ASP A 322 -1.23 -1.37 21.48
CA ASP A 322 -1.71 -2.75 21.38
C ASP A 322 -1.93 -3.14 19.91
N LEU A 323 -3.04 -2.71 19.30
CA LEU A 323 -3.40 -3.07 17.93
C LEU A 323 -2.53 -2.31 16.91
N GLY A 324 -2.01 -3.05 15.93
CA GLY A 324 -1.12 -2.52 14.91
C GLY A 324 -1.50 -2.95 13.50
N PHE A 325 -0.59 -2.75 12.55
CA PHE A 325 -0.83 -3.09 11.14
C PHE A 325 -1.27 -4.53 10.93
N VAL A 326 -0.66 -5.50 11.64
CA VAL A 326 -0.98 -6.93 11.48
C VAL A 326 -2.45 -7.22 11.80
N ASP A 327 -2.97 -6.69 12.91
CA ASP A 327 -4.36 -6.92 13.31
C ASP A 327 -5.33 -6.24 12.34
N PHE A 328 -5.05 -4.97 12.00
CA PHE A 328 -5.89 -4.18 11.10
C PHE A 328 -5.91 -4.74 9.68
N LEU A 329 -4.78 -5.23 9.19
CA LEU A 329 -4.71 -5.96 7.92
C LEU A 329 -5.57 -7.21 7.96
N GLY A 330 -5.56 -7.99 9.04
CA GLY A 330 -6.44 -9.16 9.19
C GLY A 330 -7.93 -8.81 9.10
N ILE A 331 -8.33 -7.69 9.70
CA ILE A 331 -9.72 -7.22 9.69
C ILE A 331 -10.11 -6.73 8.29
N VAL A 332 -9.32 -5.83 7.70
CA VAL A 332 -9.58 -5.28 6.37
C VAL A 332 -9.53 -6.37 5.29
N ALA A 333 -8.64 -7.36 5.44
CA ALA A 333 -8.54 -8.47 4.51
C ALA A 333 -9.76 -9.39 4.54
N THR A 334 -10.45 -9.52 5.69
CA THR A 334 -11.64 -10.37 5.84
C THR A 334 -12.96 -9.64 5.53
N ASP A 335 -12.96 -8.31 5.51
CA ASP A 335 -14.13 -7.51 5.15
C ASP A 335 -14.58 -7.79 3.69
N PRO A 336 -15.84 -8.17 3.44
CA PRO A 336 -16.34 -8.45 2.10
C PRO A 336 -16.42 -7.21 1.20
N HIS A 337 -16.46 -6.00 1.76
CA HIS A 337 -16.52 -4.77 0.97
C HIS A 337 -15.14 -4.32 0.46
N THR A 338 -14.06 -4.72 1.14
CA THR A 338 -12.70 -4.35 0.75
C THR A 338 -12.21 -5.16 -0.45
N ARG A 339 -11.87 -4.50 -1.56
CA ARG A 339 -11.21 -5.09 -2.73
C ARG A 339 -9.75 -4.70 -2.88
N ALA A 340 -9.32 -3.55 -2.34
CA ALA A 340 -7.91 -3.14 -2.29
C ALA A 340 -7.57 -2.46 -0.97
N ILE A 341 -6.31 -2.57 -0.54
CA ILE A 341 -5.84 -2.07 0.75
C ILE A 341 -4.71 -1.07 0.53
N ILE A 342 -4.84 0.14 1.05
CA ILE A 342 -3.78 1.15 1.06
C ILE A 342 -3.23 1.28 2.49
N LEU A 343 -1.90 1.26 2.61
CA LEU A 343 -1.15 1.48 3.84
C LEU A 343 -0.37 2.79 3.75
N TYR A 344 -0.54 3.67 4.74
CA TYR A 344 0.39 4.76 5.00
C TYR A 344 1.28 4.40 6.19
N VAL A 345 2.56 4.15 5.91
CA VAL A 345 3.51 3.58 6.87
C VAL A 345 4.59 4.61 7.22
N GLU A 346 4.75 4.89 8.49
CA GLU A 346 5.88 5.61 9.08
C GLU A 346 6.87 4.62 9.68
N GLU A 347 6.39 3.65 10.47
CA GLU A 347 7.17 2.58 11.09
C GLU A 347 6.40 1.26 11.15
N ILE A 348 7.15 0.15 11.10
CA ILE A 348 6.69 -1.21 11.42
C ILE A 348 7.52 -1.68 12.62
N ARG A 349 6.82 -2.06 13.72
CA ARG A 349 7.46 -2.52 14.95
C ARG A 349 7.97 -3.97 14.86
N ASP A 350 7.14 -4.88 14.33
CA ASP A 350 7.51 -6.28 14.10
C ASP A 350 7.42 -6.59 12.59
N GLY A 351 8.55 -6.45 11.91
CA GLY A 351 8.63 -6.67 10.47
C GLY A 351 8.48 -8.13 10.07
N ARG A 352 8.88 -9.09 10.93
CA ARG A 352 8.73 -10.52 10.61
C ARG A 352 7.27 -10.94 10.66
N GLU A 353 6.56 -10.56 11.72
CA GLU A 353 5.13 -10.80 11.85
C GLU A 353 4.35 -10.09 10.73
N PHE A 354 4.68 -8.82 10.44
CA PHE A 354 4.09 -8.06 9.35
C PHE A 354 4.24 -8.76 7.99
N MET A 355 5.47 -9.18 7.66
CA MET A 355 5.77 -9.88 6.40
C MET A 355 5.00 -11.19 6.27
N SER A 356 4.94 -11.97 7.36
CA SER A 356 4.19 -13.23 7.40
C SER A 356 2.69 -13.02 7.15
N ALA A 357 2.10 -12.05 7.87
CA ALA A 357 0.67 -11.76 7.77
C ALA A 357 0.29 -11.23 6.39
N VAL A 358 1.06 -10.26 5.86
CA VAL A 358 0.70 -9.60 4.61
C VAL A 358 0.94 -10.48 3.38
N THR A 359 1.90 -11.40 3.42
CA THR A 359 2.14 -12.33 2.29
C THR A 359 0.92 -13.20 2.01
N GLN A 360 0.19 -13.64 3.04
CA GLN A 360 -1.05 -14.41 2.86
C GLN A 360 -2.21 -13.55 2.36
N ILE A 361 -2.18 -12.24 2.64
CA ILE A 361 -3.22 -11.30 2.23
C ILE A 361 -3.04 -10.92 0.76
N THR A 362 -1.80 -10.67 0.33
CA THR A 362 -1.48 -10.22 -1.04
C THR A 362 -1.79 -11.26 -2.11
N GLU A 363 -1.92 -12.54 -1.75
CA GLU A 363 -2.45 -13.61 -2.61
C GLU A 363 -3.93 -13.43 -2.96
N LYS A 364 -4.70 -12.74 -2.10
CA LYS A 364 -6.17 -12.61 -2.23
C LYS A 364 -6.61 -11.19 -2.55
N LYS A 365 -5.98 -10.20 -1.92
CA LYS A 365 -6.32 -8.79 -2.07
C LYS A 365 -5.05 -7.96 -2.26
N PRO A 366 -5.02 -7.06 -3.25
CA PRO A 366 -3.90 -6.17 -3.47
C PRO A 366 -3.66 -5.26 -2.26
N VAL A 367 -2.39 -5.17 -1.85
CA VAL A 367 -1.94 -4.27 -0.78
C VAL A 367 -0.95 -3.27 -1.39
N ILE A 368 -1.24 -1.98 -1.23
CA ILE A 368 -0.48 -0.85 -1.72
C ILE A 368 0.10 -0.13 -0.50
N ALA A 369 1.38 0.25 -0.53
CA ALA A 369 2.00 0.94 0.61
C ALA A 369 2.78 2.19 0.21
N LEU A 370 2.45 3.30 0.86
CA LEU A 370 3.20 4.53 0.85
C LEU A 370 4.05 4.61 2.13
N LYS A 371 5.37 4.48 1.99
CA LYS A 371 6.32 4.64 3.11
C LYS A 371 6.81 6.09 3.17
N SER A 372 6.54 6.76 4.29
CA SER A 372 7.08 8.10 4.54
C SER A 372 8.58 8.04 4.89
N GLY A 373 9.30 9.15 4.75
CA GLY A 373 10.73 9.18 5.06
C GLY A 373 11.61 8.47 4.03
N SER A 374 11.35 8.65 2.74
CA SER A 374 12.17 8.10 1.65
C SER A 374 13.53 8.80 1.49
N SER A 375 13.62 10.06 1.89
CA SER A 375 14.87 10.84 1.86
C SER A 375 15.55 10.91 3.23
N ALA A 376 16.85 11.15 3.27
CA ALA A 376 17.58 11.34 4.53
C ALA A 376 16.99 12.46 5.41
N LYS A 377 16.48 13.53 4.80
CA LYS A 377 15.76 14.59 5.53
C LYS A 377 14.41 14.11 6.05
N GLY A 378 13.66 13.36 5.23
CA GLY A 378 12.39 12.77 5.62
C GLY A 378 12.52 11.77 6.76
N GLN A 379 13.55 10.91 6.75
CA GLN A 379 13.84 9.96 7.83
C GLN A 379 14.08 10.67 9.15
N LYS A 380 14.89 11.75 9.14
CA LYS A 380 15.13 12.58 10.33
C LYS A 380 13.85 13.22 10.84
N ALA A 381 13.03 13.78 9.95
CA ALA A 381 11.76 14.38 10.32
C ALA A 381 10.78 13.36 10.92
N ALA A 382 10.65 12.18 10.31
CA ALA A 382 9.81 11.10 10.80
C ALA A 382 10.24 10.60 12.19
N ALA A 383 11.56 10.45 12.42
CA ALA A 383 12.10 10.06 13.72
C ALA A 383 11.78 11.09 14.83
N SER A 384 11.89 12.39 14.52
CA SER A 384 11.52 13.46 15.46
C SER A 384 10.01 13.54 15.71
N HIS A 385 9.18 13.17 14.74
CA HIS A 385 7.71 13.19 14.86
C HIS A 385 7.16 12.03 15.71
N THR A 386 7.73 10.83 15.54
CA THR A 386 7.23 9.60 16.18
C THR A 386 7.93 9.27 17.50
N GLY A 387 9.11 9.85 17.73
CA GLY A 387 9.96 9.51 18.88
C GLY A 387 10.62 8.13 18.76
N SER A 388 10.67 7.55 17.56
CA SER A 388 11.31 6.25 17.26
C SER A 388 12.45 6.39 16.25
N LEU A 389 13.29 5.35 16.14
CA LEU A 389 14.36 5.31 15.14
C LEU A 389 13.76 5.05 13.76
N ALA A 390 13.98 5.95 12.80
CA ALA A 390 13.53 5.73 11.43
C ALA A 390 14.30 4.54 10.80
N GLY A 391 13.58 3.51 10.38
CA GLY A 391 14.16 2.36 9.67
C GLY A 391 14.64 2.71 8.26
N ASN A 392 15.46 1.83 7.67
CA ASN A 392 16.05 2.09 6.35
C ASN A 392 15.00 1.93 5.24
N TYR A 393 14.75 3.00 4.46
CA TYR A 393 13.74 3.01 3.41
C TYR A 393 13.93 1.91 2.35
N GLU A 394 15.17 1.64 1.93
CA GLU A 394 15.47 0.61 0.93
C GLU A 394 15.14 -0.79 1.46
N VAL A 395 15.29 -1.03 2.78
CA VAL A 395 14.87 -2.27 3.43
C VAL A 395 13.35 -2.39 3.46
N TYR A 396 12.62 -1.32 3.78
CA TYR A 396 11.15 -1.32 3.71
C TYR A 396 10.65 -1.62 2.31
N GLU A 397 11.24 -0.99 1.29
CA GLU A 397 10.84 -1.19 -0.10
C GLU A 397 11.11 -2.63 -0.58
N ALA A 398 12.27 -3.18 -0.21
CA ALA A 398 12.60 -4.58 -0.46
C ALA A 398 11.66 -5.55 0.27
N ALA A 399 11.37 -5.28 1.54
CA ALA A 399 10.43 -6.04 2.34
C ALA A 399 9.04 -6.01 1.70
N PHE A 400 8.53 -4.84 1.32
CA PHE A 400 7.23 -4.71 0.66
C PHE A 400 7.13 -5.54 -0.62
N ARG A 401 8.11 -5.42 -1.53
CA ARG A 401 8.14 -6.24 -2.75
C ARG A 401 8.22 -7.73 -2.43
N GLN A 402 9.02 -8.12 -1.44
CA GLN A 402 9.10 -9.50 -0.94
C GLN A 402 7.80 -9.94 -0.23
N ALA A 403 6.92 -9.05 0.20
CA ALA A 403 5.64 -9.42 0.78
C ALA A 403 4.50 -9.43 -0.26
N GLY A 404 4.79 -9.07 -1.52
CA GLY A 404 3.77 -8.85 -2.54
C GLY A 404 2.99 -7.55 -2.33
N ILE A 405 3.51 -6.61 -1.53
CA ILE A 405 2.97 -5.25 -1.42
C ILE A 405 3.49 -4.41 -2.57
N ILE A 406 2.63 -3.57 -3.15
CA ILE A 406 2.97 -2.63 -4.22
C ILE A 406 3.45 -1.32 -3.58
N PRO A 407 4.76 -1.00 -3.60
CA PRO A 407 5.25 0.28 -3.12
C PRO A 407 4.85 1.41 -4.07
N VAL A 408 4.41 2.53 -3.50
CA VAL A 408 4.07 3.78 -4.20
C VAL A 408 4.73 4.97 -3.51
N TYR A 409 4.79 6.10 -4.22
CA TYR A 409 5.64 7.24 -3.85
C TYR A 409 4.86 8.53 -3.65
N SER A 410 3.55 8.51 -3.88
CA SER A 410 2.64 9.61 -3.57
C SER A 410 1.26 9.09 -3.17
N ILE A 411 0.45 9.96 -2.55
CA ILE A 411 -0.95 9.64 -2.21
C ILE A 411 -1.75 9.39 -3.49
N GLN A 412 -1.61 10.26 -4.50
CA GLN A 412 -2.31 10.09 -5.79
C GLN A 412 -2.01 8.72 -6.40
N GLU A 413 -0.72 8.34 -6.48
CA GLU A 413 -0.32 7.05 -7.02
C GLU A 413 -0.88 5.86 -6.22
N ALA A 414 -1.04 6.01 -4.89
CA ALA A 414 -1.65 4.97 -4.07
C ALA A 414 -3.11 4.71 -4.47
N PHE A 415 -3.88 5.78 -4.70
CA PHE A 415 -5.27 5.68 -5.13
C PHE A 415 -5.37 5.24 -6.59
N ASP A 416 -4.54 5.77 -7.48
CA ASP A 416 -4.46 5.35 -8.89
C ASP A 416 -4.31 3.82 -9.01
N VAL A 417 -3.41 3.22 -8.22
CA VAL A 417 -3.18 1.77 -8.20
C VAL A 417 -4.32 1.02 -7.51
N ALA A 418 -4.83 1.54 -6.39
CA ALA A 418 -5.89 0.88 -5.64
C ALA A 418 -7.20 0.81 -6.44
N GLU A 419 -7.58 1.86 -7.16
CA GLU A 419 -8.78 1.89 -8.01
C GLU A 419 -8.66 0.93 -9.18
N LEU A 420 -7.49 0.87 -9.83
CA LEU A 420 -7.21 -0.12 -10.87
C LEU A 420 -7.49 -1.53 -10.36
N LEU A 421 -6.87 -1.89 -9.24
CA LEU A 421 -6.91 -3.26 -8.74
C LEU A 421 -8.24 -3.59 -8.04
N ALA A 422 -8.93 -2.58 -7.49
CA ALA A 422 -10.27 -2.70 -6.96
C ALA A 422 -11.33 -2.83 -8.06
N SER A 423 -11.02 -2.61 -9.34
CA SER A 423 -11.97 -2.74 -10.46
C SER A 423 -12.08 -4.17 -11.01
N GLU A 424 -11.04 -4.65 -11.69
CA GLU A 424 -10.97 -5.94 -12.40
C GLU A 424 -9.82 -6.83 -11.90
N GLY A 425 -9.09 -6.39 -10.85
CA GLY A 425 -7.93 -7.09 -10.30
C GLY A 425 -6.63 -6.74 -11.03
N TYR A 426 -5.68 -7.67 -11.06
CA TYR A 426 -4.39 -7.45 -11.72
C TYR A 426 -4.52 -7.58 -13.25
N PRO A 427 -3.83 -6.73 -14.04
CA PRO A 427 -3.72 -6.95 -15.48
C PRO A 427 -3.09 -8.32 -15.77
N LYS A 428 -3.48 -9.00 -16.85
CA LYS A 428 -2.94 -10.34 -17.19
C LYS A 428 -1.59 -10.30 -17.93
N GLY A 429 -1.19 -9.12 -18.38
CA GLY A 429 -0.01 -8.89 -19.20
C GLY A 429 0.19 -7.41 -19.44
N ASN A 430 1.23 -7.06 -20.19
CA ASN A 430 1.61 -5.67 -20.44
C ASN A 430 1.33 -5.22 -21.88
N ARG A 431 0.58 -5.99 -22.68
CA ARG A 431 0.21 -5.61 -24.05
C ARG A 431 -1.01 -4.71 -24.03
N ALA A 432 -0.87 -3.45 -24.43
CA ALA A 432 -1.95 -2.49 -24.44
C ALA A 432 -2.38 -2.13 -25.87
N LEU A 433 -3.67 -1.90 -26.04
CA LEU A 433 -4.25 -1.13 -27.15
C LEU A 433 -4.76 0.20 -26.61
N VAL A 434 -4.41 1.30 -27.27
CA VAL A 434 -4.88 2.64 -26.89
C VAL A 434 -5.84 3.13 -27.96
N ILE A 435 -7.00 3.64 -27.56
CA ILE A 435 -8.04 4.17 -28.46
C ILE A 435 -8.25 5.63 -28.13
N THR A 436 -8.19 6.51 -29.12
CA THR A 436 -8.38 7.96 -28.91
C THR A 436 -8.94 8.64 -30.15
N THR A 437 -9.69 9.72 -29.97
CA THR A 437 -10.08 10.61 -31.07
C THR A 437 -9.13 11.80 -31.23
N ALA A 438 -8.03 11.83 -30.46
CA ALA A 438 -7.11 12.96 -30.40
C ALA A 438 -5.65 12.53 -30.50
N GLY A 439 -5.03 12.79 -31.66
CA GLY A 439 -3.64 12.42 -31.95
C GLY A 439 -2.60 12.97 -30.99
N GLY A 440 -2.79 14.16 -30.40
CA GLY A 440 -1.87 14.68 -29.37
C GLY A 440 -1.77 13.76 -28.15
N PHE A 441 -2.90 13.18 -27.73
CA PHE A 441 -2.93 12.23 -26.62
C PHE A 441 -2.46 10.83 -27.01
N ALA A 442 -2.51 10.47 -28.31
CA ALA A 442 -1.83 9.26 -28.81
C ALA A 442 -0.31 9.35 -28.62
N VAL A 443 0.29 10.51 -28.93
CA VAL A 443 1.73 10.73 -28.72
C VAL A 443 2.09 10.60 -27.24
N MET A 444 1.36 11.28 -26.36
CA MET A 444 1.58 11.19 -24.91
C MET A 444 1.42 9.75 -24.38
N ALA A 445 0.38 9.03 -24.82
CA ALA A 445 0.19 7.64 -24.44
C ALA A 445 1.34 6.74 -24.90
N SER A 446 1.95 7.03 -26.05
CA SER A 446 3.12 6.31 -26.55
C SER A 446 4.35 6.55 -25.67
N ASP A 447 4.62 7.81 -25.30
CA ASP A 447 5.70 8.17 -24.39
C ASP A 447 5.53 7.48 -23.03
N TYR A 448 4.33 7.53 -22.45
CA TYR A 448 4.05 6.88 -21.17
C TYR A 448 4.13 5.36 -21.26
N ALA A 449 3.67 4.75 -22.35
CA ALA A 449 3.81 3.31 -22.55
C ALA A 449 5.30 2.90 -22.54
N GLU A 450 6.15 3.66 -23.23
CA GLU A 450 7.60 3.42 -23.24
C GLU A 450 8.22 3.61 -21.85
N TRP A 451 7.96 4.72 -21.17
CA TRP A 451 8.54 5.02 -19.85
C TRP A 451 8.16 3.99 -18.79
N TYR A 452 6.94 3.46 -18.87
CA TYR A 452 6.38 2.52 -17.91
C TYR A 452 6.48 1.06 -18.35
N GLY A 453 7.12 0.76 -19.49
CA GLY A 453 7.36 -0.61 -19.96
C GLY A 453 6.10 -1.37 -20.39
N ILE A 454 5.08 -0.64 -20.85
CA ILE A 454 3.84 -1.16 -21.40
C ILE A 454 3.99 -1.27 -22.91
N THR A 455 3.72 -2.45 -23.46
CA THR A 455 3.92 -2.72 -24.88
C THR A 455 2.69 -2.33 -25.66
N LEU A 456 2.78 -1.28 -26.47
CA LEU A 456 1.77 -0.99 -27.49
C LEU A 456 1.87 -2.04 -28.60
N CYS A 457 0.94 -3.00 -28.60
CA CYS A 457 0.98 -4.12 -29.54
C CYS A 457 0.63 -3.69 -30.97
N PRO A 458 1.31 -4.23 -32.00
CA PRO A 458 0.96 -3.96 -33.39
C PRO A 458 -0.41 -4.56 -33.73
N LEU A 459 -1.13 -3.92 -34.65
CA LEU A 459 -2.44 -4.38 -35.09
C LEU A 459 -2.30 -5.54 -36.09
N PRO A 460 -2.93 -6.71 -35.87
CA PRO A 460 -2.96 -7.78 -36.86
C PRO A 460 -3.60 -7.31 -38.16
N GLU A 461 -3.10 -7.77 -39.31
CA GLU A 461 -3.63 -7.37 -40.63
C GLU A 461 -5.15 -7.56 -40.76
N LYS A 462 -5.69 -8.64 -40.19
CA LYS A 462 -7.13 -8.92 -40.16
C LYS A 462 -7.91 -7.89 -39.33
N MET A 463 -7.36 -7.47 -38.19
CA MET A 463 -7.96 -6.44 -37.35
C MET A 463 -7.93 -5.09 -38.06
N THR A 464 -6.79 -4.73 -38.68
CA THR A 464 -6.65 -3.50 -39.47
C THR A 464 -7.67 -3.45 -40.62
N ALA A 465 -7.88 -4.55 -41.33
CA ALA A 465 -8.89 -4.63 -42.40
C ALA A 465 -10.32 -4.43 -41.90
N GLU A 466 -10.68 -4.98 -40.74
CA GLU A 466 -12.00 -4.73 -40.13
C GLU A 466 -12.17 -3.27 -39.66
N LEU A 467 -11.11 -2.66 -39.12
CA LEU A 467 -11.10 -1.25 -38.72
C LEU A 467 -11.21 -0.31 -39.93
N ASP A 468 -10.51 -0.60 -41.03
CA ASP A 468 -10.58 0.17 -42.29
C ASP A 468 -12.00 0.21 -42.87
N ALA A 469 -12.80 -0.85 -42.67
CA ALA A 469 -14.17 -0.91 -43.16
C ALA A 469 -15.15 0.00 -42.38
N ILE A 470 -14.81 0.40 -41.15
CA ILE A 470 -15.72 1.12 -40.23
C ILE A 470 -15.20 2.52 -39.83
N LEU A 471 -13.92 2.81 -40.07
CA LEU A 471 -13.26 4.07 -39.73
C LEU A 471 -13.02 4.95 -40.98
N PRO A 472 -12.90 6.28 -40.81
CA PRO A 472 -12.54 7.18 -41.90
C PRO A 472 -11.16 6.84 -42.48
N PRO A 473 -10.91 7.05 -43.79
CA PRO A 473 -9.62 6.69 -44.41
C PRO A 473 -8.38 7.30 -43.77
N MET A 474 -8.52 8.41 -43.04
CA MET A 474 -7.42 9.13 -42.40
C MET A 474 -7.03 8.61 -41.01
N TRP A 475 -7.71 7.60 -40.46
CA TRP A 475 -7.30 7.02 -39.18
C TRP A 475 -5.87 6.45 -39.23
N SER A 476 -5.22 6.38 -38.08
CA SER A 476 -3.78 6.12 -37.95
C SER A 476 -3.27 4.80 -38.54
N ARG A 477 -4.07 3.72 -38.52
CA ARG A 477 -3.65 2.33 -38.84
C ARG A 477 -2.54 1.77 -37.97
N GLU A 478 -2.31 2.38 -36.82
CA GLU A 478 -1.29 1.98 -35.85
C GLU A 478 -1.89 1.99 -34.43
N ASN A 479 -1.08 1.58 -33.45
CA ASN A 479 -1.41 1.66 -32.04
C ASN A 479 -0.51 2.72 -31.40
N PRO A 480 -1.06 3.84 -30.88
CA PRO A 480 -2.46 4.10 -30.57
C PRO A 480 -3.40 4.29 -31.78
N LEU A 481 -4.63 3.78 -31.65
CA LEU A 481 -5.70 3.95 -32.62
C LEU A 481 -6.27 5.37 -32.51
N ASP A 482 -5.68 6.32 -33.26
CA ASP A 482 -6.34 7.61 -33.53
C ASP A 482 -7.49 7.42 -34.54
N ILE A 483 -8.72 7.48 -34.02
CA ILE A 483 -9.98 7.26 -34.75
C ILE A 483 -10.65 8.58 -35.19
N ILE A 484 -9.91 9.69 -35.18
CA ILE A 484 -10.30 11.03 -35.66
C ILE A 484 -11.34 11.75 -34.77
N GLY A 485 -11.12 13.04 -34.55
CA GLY A 485 -11.87 13.92 -33.63
C GLY A 485 -13.33 14.25 -33.98
N ASP A 486 -13.78 13.92 -35.18
CA ASP A 486 -15.13 14.26 -35.68
C ASP A 486 -16.19 13.18 -35.37
N GLY A 487 -15.82 12.14 -34.61
CA GLY A 487 -16.70 11.04 -34.23
C GLY A 487 -17.26 11.18 -32.82
N GLY A 488 -18.52 10.75 -32.64
CA GLY A 488 -19.13 10.56 -31.32
C GLY A 488 -18.89 9.16 -30.75
N ALA A 489 -19.61 8.83 -29.67
CA ALA A 489 -19.52 7.55 -28.95
C ALA A 489 -19.74 6.31 -29.84
N GLU A 490 -20.59 6.41 -30.87
CA GLU A 490 -20.84 5.30 -31.81
C GLU A 490 -19.58 4.84 -32.56
N ARG A 491 -18.61 5.74 -32.78
CA ARG A 491 -17.35 5.35 -33.42
C ARG A 491 -16.50 4.49 -32.50
N TYR A 492 -16.42 4.85 -31.22
CA TYR A 492 -15.79 4.01 -30.20
C TYR A 492 -16.49 2.66 -30.11
N ALA A 493 -17.83 2.64 -30.07
CA ALA A 493 -18.61 1.40 -30.00
C ALA A 493 -18.23 0.39 -31.10
N ARG A 494 -18.14 0.85 -32.36
CA ARG A 494 -17.75 -0.02 -33.48
C ARG A 494 -16.30 -0.53 -33.36
N VAL A 495 -15.38 0.29 -32.83
CA VAL A 495 -14.00 -0.12 -32.56
C VAL A 495 -13.94 -1.16 -31.45
N PHE A 496 -14.72 -0.98 -30.38
CA PHE A 496 -14.82 -1.94 -29.28
C PHE A 496 -15.33 -3.30 -29.77
N ASP A 497 -16.30 -3.32 -30.68
CA ASP A 497 -16.80 -4.57 -31.27
C ASP A 497 -15.70 -5.34 -32.02
N VAL A 498 -14.83 -4.64 -32.74
CA VAL A 498 -13.64 -5.25 -33.37
C VAL A 498 -12.69 -5.75 -32.29
N MET A 499 -12.34 -4.93 -31.30
CA MET A 499 -11.43 -5.31 -30.23
C MET A 499 -11.88 -6.54 -29.44
N ILE A 500 -13.20 -6.68 -29.19
CA ILE A 500 -13.79 -7.87 -28.56
C ILE A 500 -13.52 -9.13 -29.40
N ARG A 501 -13.64 -9.06 -30.73
CA ARG A 501 -13.34 -10.20 -31.62
C ARG A 501 -11.87 -10.58 -31.62
N PHE A 502 -10.97 -9.61 -31.46
CA PHE A 502 -9.52 -9.80 -31.41
C PHE A 502 -8.94 -9.76 -29.99
N GLN A 503 -9.74 -10.12 -28.97
CA GLN A 503 -9.36 -9.92 -27.57
C GLN A 503 -8.09 -10.67 -27.14
N ASP A 504 -7.68 -11.75 -27.81
CA ASP A 504 -6.47 -12.50 -27.46
C ASP A 504 -5.15 -11.76 -27.80
N GLU A 505 -5.22 -10.74 -28.65
CA GLU A 505 -4.06 -9.99 -29.16
C GLU A 505 -3.55 -8.94 -28.17
N TRP A 506 -4.34 -8.60 -27.16
CA TRP A 506 -4.05 -7.55 -26.19
C TRP A 506 -4.42 -7.97 -24.77
N ASP A 507 -3.93 -7.26 -23.76
CA ASP A 507 -4.20 -7.55 -22.35
C ASP A 507 -4.92 -6.39 -21.64
N ILE A 508 -4.71 -5.17 -22.13
CA ILE A 508 -5.23 -3.92 -21.57
C ILE A 508 -5.75 -3.04 -22.72
N ALA A 509 -6.93 -2.44 -22.56
CA ALA A 509 -7.44 -1.39 -23.42
C ALA A 509 -7.47 -0.07 -22.66
N VAL A 510 -6.83 0.97 -23.20
CA VAL A 510 -6.86 2.33 -22.64
C VAL A 510 -7.69 3.21 -23.58
N VAL A 511 -8.88 3.58 -23.13
CA VAL A 511 -9.84 4.40 -23.89
C VAL A 511 -9.69 5.86 -23.48
N ILE A 512 -9.05 6.65 -24.32
CA ILE A 512 -8.85 8.09 -24.11
C ILE A 512 -9.94 8.85 -24.83
N ALA A 513 -10.61 9.76 -24.13
CA ALA A 513 -11.60 10.65 -24.71
C ALA A 513 -11.44 12.06 -24.15
N VAL A 514 -11.74 13.05 -24.98
CA VAL A 514 -11.58 14.48 -24.65
C VAL A 514 -12.89 15.22 -24.95
N PRO A 515 -13.13 16.40 -24.35
CA PRO A 515 -14.38 17.12 -24.56
C PRO A 515 -14.49 17.56 -26.02
N SER A 516 -15.64 17.28 -26.64
CA SER A 516 -15.96 17.74 -27.99
C SER A 516 -17.46 18.02 -28.13
N ALA A 517 -17.85 18.78 -29.14
CA ALA A 517 -19.26 19.12 -29.38
C ALA A 517 -20.12 17.93 -29.84
N ILE A 518 -19.50 16.83 -30.26
CA ILE A 518 -20.16 15.67 -30.87
C ILE A 518 -20.16 14.47 -29.89
N LEU A 519 -19.24 14.45 -28.93
CA LEU A 519 -19.10 13.36 -27.97
C LEU A 519 -20.04 13.55 -26.78
N ASP A 520 -21.02 12.66 -26.66
CA ASP A 520 -21.79 12.51 -25.42
C ASP A 520 -20.98 11.62 -24.42
N PRO A 521 -20.52 12.17 -23.29
CA PRO A 521 -19.71 11.45 -22.30
C PRO A 521 -20.49 10.31 -21.61
N ILE A 522 -21.81 10.45 -21.42
CA ILE A 522 -22.64 9.42 -20.80
C ILE A 522 -22.75 8.22 -21.75
N HIS A 523 -23.04 8.50 -23.03
CA HIS A 523 -23.14 7.45 -24.05
C HIS A 523 -21.79 6.74 -24.23
N LEU A 524 -20.67 7.47 -24.32
CA LEU A 524 -19.36 6.82 -24.39
C LEU A 524 -19.08 5.94 -23.18
N ALA A 525 -19.37 6.43 -21.97
CA ALA A 525 -19.14 5.64 -20.76
C ALA A 525 -20.00 4.36 -20.76
N GLN A 526 -21.25 4.40 -21.22
CA GLN A 526 -22.09 3.21 -21.38
C GLN A 526 -21.49 2.21 -22.38
N GLU A 527 -20.89 2.69 -23.47
CA GLU A 527 -20.20 1.83 -24.43
C GLU A 527 -18.91 1.23 -23.88
N ILE A 528 -18.16 1.96 -23.05
CA ILE A 528 -17.01 1.42 -22.31
C ILE A 528 -17.47 0.34 -21.32
N VAL A 529 -18.60 0.55 -20.63
CA VAL A 529 -19.21 -0.45 -19.74
C VAL A 529 -19.59 -1.71 -20.50
N ARG A 530 -20.27 -1.55 -21.65
CA ARG A 530 -20.59 -2.67 -22.53
C ARG A 530 -19.33 -3.39 -22.98
N PHE A 531 -18.28 -2.66 -23.35
CA PHE A 531 -17.02 -3.23 -23.78
C PHE A 531 -16.37 -4.09 -22.70
N SER A 532 -16.22 -3.56 -21.47
CA SER A 532 -15.70 -4.31 -20.31
C SER A 532 -16.50 -5.59 -20.05
N GLN A 533 -17.83 -5.54 -20.13
CA GLN A 533 -18.70 -6.72 -19.92
C GLN A 533 -18.55 -7.83 -20.98
N HIS A 534 -18.02 -7.51 -22.17
CA HIS A 534 -17.89 -8.45 -23.30
C HIS A 534 -16.44 -8.86 -23.59
N THR A 535 -15.48 -8.48 -22.73
CA THR A 535 -14.09 -8.91 -22.83
C THR A 535 -13.60 -9.48 -21.50
N HIS A 536 -12.61 -10.37 -21.54
CA HIS A 536 -11.94 -10.90 -20.35
C HIS A 536 -10.62 -10.17 -20.03
N LYS A 537 -10.36 -9.08 -20.75
CA LYS A 537 -9.18 -8.23 -20.68
C LYS A 537 -9.48 -6.94 -19.92
N MET A 538 -8.43 -6.26 -19.47
CA MET A 538 -8.62 -5.06 -18.65
C MET A 538 -9.06 -3.88 -19.50
N VAL A 539 -10.08 -3.12 -19.06
CA VAL A 539 -10.52 -1.90 -19.73
C VAL A 539 -10.37 -0.69 -18.81
N ILE A 540 -9.65 0.33 -19.28
CA ILE A 540 -9.34 1.55 -18.53
C ILE A 540 -9.87 2.76 -19.28
N GLY A 541 -10.65 3.61 -18.60
CA GLY A 541 -11.06 4.90 -19.10
C GLY A 541 -10.02 5.99 -18.80
N CYS A 542 -9.84 6.90 -19.75
CA CYS A 542 -9.20 8.19 -19.56
C CYS A 542 -10.14 9.25 -20.15
N LEU A 543 -11.26 9.50 -19.49
CA LEU A 543 -12.19 10.59 -19.82
C LEU A 543 -11.55 11.91 -19.33
N LEU A 544 -10.79 12.56 -20.20
CA LEU A 544 -10.04 13.77 -19.86
C LEU A 544 -10.93 15.00 -19.96
N GLY A 545 -10.89 15.87 -18.96
CA GLY A 545 -11.63 17.13 -18.96
C GLY A 545 -12.07 17.57 -17.56
N GLY A 546 -13.08 18.42 -17.52
CA GLY A 546 -13.73 18.87 -16.29
C GLY A 546 -15.22 18.51 -16.27
N ASP A 547 -16.07 19.46 -15.91
CA ASP A 547 -17.53 19.28 -15.79
C ASP A 547 -18.19 18.60 -16.99
N GLY A 548 -17.69 18.86 -18.20
CA GLY A 548 -18.18 18.26 -19.42
C GLY A 548 -18.01 16.74 -19.49
N MET A 549 -17.10 16.14 -18.72
CA MET A 549 -16.85 14.68 -18.74
C MET A 549 -17.37 13.97 -17.48
N ARG A 550 -17.58 14.70 -16.37
CA ARG A 550 -17.98 14.13 -15.06
C ARG A 550 -19.18 13.18 -15.11
N ALA A 551 -20.16 13.45 -15.98
CA ALA A 551 -21.33 12.60 -16.09
C ALA A 551 -20.99 11.19 -16.62
N GLY A 552 -20.03 11.09 -17.55
CA GLY A 552 -19.51 9.82 -18.04
C GLY A 552 -18.64 9.11 -17.00
N GLU A 553 -17.78 9.86 -16.29
CA GLU A 553 -16.94 9.31 -15.21
C GLU A 553 -17.79 8.63 -14.13
N ARG A 554 -18.90 9.26 -13.72
CA ARG A 554 -19.87 8.68 -12.77
C ARG A 554 -20.50 7.38 -13.25
N VAL A 555 -20.69 7.23 -14.56
CA VAL A 555 -21.20 5.98 -15.14
C VAL A 555 -20.14 4.88 -15.02
N LEU A 556 -18.89 5.18 -15.38
CA LEU A 556 -17.78 4.23 -15.22
C LEU A 556 -17.58 3.83 -13.77
N GLN A 557 -17.62 4.81 -12.85
CA GLN A 557 -17.46 4.58 -11.43
C GLN A 557 -18.52 3.63 -10.86
N LYS A 558 -19.80 3.85 -11.20
CA LYS A 558 -20.91 2.98 -10.78
C LYS A 558 -20.80 1.56 -11.34
N ALA A 559 -20.17 1.41 -12.51
CA ALA A 559 -19.88 0.12 -13.10
C ALA A 559 -18.55 -0.49 -12.63
N HIS A 560 -17.85 0.17 -11.70
CA HIS A 560 -16.54 -0.23 -11.20
C HIS A 560 -15.48 -0.36 -12.31
N ILE A 561 -15.47 0.56 -13.27
CA ILE A 561 -14.44 0.66 -14.31
C ILE A 561 -13.48 1.78 -13.93
N PRO A 562 -12.16 1.54 -13.94
CA PRO A 562 -11.19 2.54 -13.53
C PRO A 562 -11.15 3.66 -14.57
N ASN A 563 -11.12 4.91 -14.09
CA ASN A 563 -11.03 6.10 -14.94
C ASN A 563 -9.97 7.06 -14.40
N TYR A 564 -9.12 7.58 -15.28
CA TYR A 564 -8.06 8.53 -14.90
C TYR A 564 -8.27 9.89 -15.57
N HIS A 565 -8.07 10.97 -14.80
CA HIS A 565 -8.09 12.34 -15.31
C HIS A 565 -6.77 12.74 -15.98
N GLU A 566 -5.70 11.98 -15.76
CA GLU A 566 -4.39 12.14 -16.38
C GLU A 566 -3.91 10.81 -16.93
N ILE A 567 -3.56 10.77 -18.22
CA ILE A 567 -3.17 9.54 -18.91
C ILE A 567 -1.98 8.87 -18.23
N GLU A 568 -1.00 9.66 -17.78
CA GLU A 568 0.19 9.14 -17.10
C GLU A 568 -0.18 8.27 -15.89
N GLY A 569 -1.22 8.67 -15.13
CA GLY A 569 -1.70 7.93 -13.97
C GLY A 569 -2.13 6.50 -14.31
N ALA A 570 -2.83 6.32 -15.44
CA ALA A 570 -3.25 5.01 -15.92
C ALA A 570 -2.05 4.09 -16.23
N PHE A 571 -1.08 4.58 -17.02
CA PHE A 571 0.10 3.80 -17.39
C PHE A 571 0.99 3.50 -16.17
N ARG A 572 1.18 4.48 -15.27
CA ARG A 572 1.90 4.30 -14.02
C ARG A 572 1.23 3.24 -13.14
N ALA A 573 -0.09 3.29 -12.98
CA ALA A 573 -0.83 2.34 -12.15
C ALA A 573 -0.71 0.90 -12.68
N VAL A 574 -0.86 0.71 -13.99
CA VAL A 574 -0.68 -0.57 -14.66
C VAL A 574 0.75 -1.09 -14.45
N ALA A 575 1.76 -0.26 -14.63
CA ALA A 575 3.15 -0.69 -14.46
C ALA A 575 3.47 -1.06 -13.01
N ARG A 576 2.93 -0.34 -12.02
CA ARG A 576 3.04 -0.70 -10.60
C ARG A 576 2.40 -2.06 -10.32
N ALA A 577 1.18 -2.28 -10.78
CA ALA A 577 0.48 -3.56 -10.64
C ALA A 577 1.29 -4.72 -11.23
N LEU A 578 1.81 -4.57 -12.45
CA LEU A 578 2.57 -5.60 -13.16
C LEU A 578 3.95 -5.87 -12.54
N SER A 579 4.61 -4.85 -11.99
CA SER A 579 5.93 -4.98 -11.36
C SER A 579 5.91 -5.97 -10.20
N ASN A 580 4.78 -6.05 -9.50
CA ASN A 580 4.57 -6.92 -8.34
C ASN A 580 3.96 -8.28 -8.74
N GLN A 581 3.19 -8.36 -9.81
CA GLN A 581 2.66 -9.66 -10.29
C GLN A 581 3.78 -10.61 -10.73
N ARG A 582 4.85 -10.06 -11.33
CA ARG A 582 6.07 -10.82 -11.67
C ARG A 582 6.78 -11.43 -10.45
N SER A 583 6.56 -10.92 -9.23
CA SER A 583 7.08 -11.51 -8.00
C SER A 583 6.15 -12.58 -7.41
N LEU A 584 4.83 -12.44 -7.59
CA LEU A 584 3.81 -13.40 -7.13
C LEU A 584 3.72 -14.66 -8.02
N ASP A 585 3.68 -14.52 -9.35
CA ASP A 585 3.58 -15.67 -10.29
C ASP A 585 4.79 -16.61 -10.21
N LYS A 586 5.92 -16.10 -9.72
CA LYS A 586 7.17 -16.85 -9.54
C LYS A 586 7.27 -17.59 -8.21
N ARG A 587 6.34 -17.38 -7.27
CA ARG A 587 6.20 -18.18 -6.03
C ARG A 587 5.34 -19.42 -6.22
N SER A 588 4.48 -19.39 -7.23
CA SER A 588 3.53 -20.47 -7.56
C SER A 588 4.14 -21.54 -8.46
N ARG A 589 5.43 -21.42 -8.81
CA ARG A 589 6.24 -22.37 -9.58
C ARG A 589 7.48 -22.72 -8.78
#